data_AF-A0A7V0IXC7-F1
#
_entry.id   AF-A0A7V0IXC7-F1
#
_cell.length_a   1.000
_cell.length_b   1.000
_cell.length_c   1.000
_cell.angle_alpha   90.00
_cell.angle_beta   90.00
_cell.angle_gamma   90.00
#
_symmetry.space_group_name_H-M   'P 1'
#
loop_
_entity.id
_entity.type
_entity.pdbx_description
1 polymer ?
#
loop_
_entity_poly.entity_id
_entity_poly.type
_entity_poly.pdbx_seq_one_letter_code
_entity_poly.pdbx_strand_id
1 'polypeptide(L)'
;MKNITRIDHHFIRMLLFFMRKIIFIGIITLFLSASAIISYADIYKYVDDNGVTHFTNITKGKGYRKIISENKTRSKKDYDRIITGKSSKYKIEPAIIRAVITAESNWNPGAVSNRGAIGLMQLMPSTAKDMQVINPFDPEENIEGGTRYLRHLL
;
A
#
# COMPACT_ATOMS: atom_id res chain seq x y z
N MET A 1 6.47 53.65 -41.04
CA MET A 1 7.74 53.27 -41.71
C MET A 1 8.12 51.87 -41.25
N LYS A 2 8.21 50.92 -42.20
CA LYS A 2 8.86 49.59 -42.14
C LYS A 2 8.29 48.47 -41.23
N ASN A 3 7.50 47.61 -41.88
CA ASN A 3 7.64 46.14 -41.99
C ASN A 3 7.99 45.33 -40.72
N ILE A 4 6.98 44.72 -40.09
CA ILE A 4 7.17 43.71 -39.03
C ILE A 4 6.82 42.28 -39.51
N THR A 5 6.37 42.07 -40.75
CA THR A 5 5.84 40.77 -41.20
C THR A 5 6.68 40.08 -42.27
N ARG A 6 7.99 39.89 -42.04
CA ARG A 6 8.76 38.90 -42.81
C ARG A 6 9.55 38.01 -41.87
N ILE A 7 8.84 37.04 -41.27
CA ILE A 7 9.48 35.92 -40.59
C ILE A 7 10.21 35.13 -41.67
N ASP A 8 11.54 35.06 -41.57
CA ASP A 8 12.38 34.35 -42.52
C ASP A 8 12.02 32.85 -42.52
N HIS A 9 11.68 32.29 -43.68
CA HIS A 9 11.42 30.86 -43.84
C HIS A 9 12.60 30.01 -43.38
N HIS A 10 13.82 30.54 -43.46
CA HIS A 10 15.02 29.89 -42.96
C HIS A 10 15.01 29.79 -41.43
N PHE A 11 14.49 30.80 -40.73
CA PHE A 11 14.32 30.81 -39.28
C PHE A 11 13.27 29.80 -38.82
N ILE A 12 12.13 29.68 -39.53
CA ILE A 12 11.09 28.69 -39.22
C ILE A 12 11.61 27.26 -39.45
N ARG A 13 12.33 27.01 -40.55
CA ARG A 13 12.94 25.70 -40.84
C ARG A 13 14.00 25.32 -39.80
N MET A 14 14.80 26.28 -39.37
CA MET A 14 15.79 26.10 -38.30
C MET A 14 15.09 25.77 -36.98
N LEU A 15 14.06 26.51 -36.59
CA LEU A 15 13.29 26.28 -35.36
C LEU A 15 12.63 24.89 -35.35
N LEU A 16 11.98 24.48 -36.45
CA LEU A 16 11.37 23.16 -36.59
C LEU A 16 12.40 22.03 -36.49
N PHE A 17 13.61 22.21 -37.04
CA PHE A 17 14.69 21.24 -36.93
C PHE A 17 15.14 21.05 -35.47
N PHE A 18 15.28 22.13 -34.71
CA PHE A 18 15.61 22.08 -33.28
C PHE A 18 14.47 21.45 -32.46
N MET A 19 13.22 21.83 -32.70
CA MET A 19 12.06 21.26 -32.00
C MET A 19 11.93 19.75 -32.25
N ARG A 20 12.20 19.28 -33.47
CA ARG A 20 12.13 17.84 -33.80
C ARG A 20 13.22 17.03 -33.10
N LYS A 21 14.42 17.59 -32.92
CA LYS A 21 15.49 16.98 -32.11
C LYS A 21 15.15 16.94 -30.62
N ILE A 22 14.55 18.00 -30.08
CA ILE A 22 14.11 18.05 -28.68
C ILE A 22 13.02 17.00 -28.42
N ILE A 23 12.04 16.87 -29.32
CA ILE A 23 10.99 15.85 -29.21
C ILE A 23 11.59 14.44 -29.30
N PHE A 24 12.53 14.21 -30.21
CA PHE A 24 13.18 12.90 -30.37
C PHE A 24 14.02 12.50 -29.15
N ILE A 25 14.80 13.44 -28.59
CA ILE A 25 15.55 13.23 -27.35
C ILE A 25 14.59 12.97 -26.18
N GLY A 26 13.51 13.74 -26.08
CA GLY A 26 12.47 13.55 -25.06
C GLY A 26 11.84 12.16 -25.09
N ILE A 27 11.52 11.65 -26.28
CA ILE A 27 10.96 10.31 -26.48
C ILE A 27 11.98 9.23 -26.07
N ILE A 28 13.26 9.37 -26.43
CA ILE A 28 14.32 8.42 -26.04
C ILE A 28 14.50 8.41 -24.51
N THR A 29 14.52 9.58 -23.87
CA THR A 29 14.64 9.67 -22.41
C THR A 29 13.43 9.06 -21.69
N LEU A 30 12.22 9.24 -22.24
CA LEU A 30 11.01 8.64 -21.70
C LEU A 30 11.05 7.10 -21.83
N PHE A 31 11.55 6.59 -22.95
CA PHE A 31 11.64 5.15 -23.20
C PHE A 31 12.68 4.45 -22.30
N LEU A 32 13.82 5.09 -22.01
CA LEU A 32 14.82 4.54 -21.07
C LEU A 32 14.33 4.50 -19.62
N SER A 33 13.45 5.42 -19.22
CA SER A 33 12.90 5.48 -17.86
C SER A 33 11.85 4.40 -17.54
N ALA A 34 11.32 3.73 -18.57
CA ALA A 34 10.27 2.72 -18.41
C ALA A 34 10.80 1.34 -17.93
N SER A 35 12.12 1.16 -17.81
CA SER A 35 12.76 -0.08 -17.34
C SER A 35 12.85 -0.14 -15.81
N ALA A 36 11.75 0.14 -15.10
CA ALA A 36 11.66 -0.18 -13.68
C ALA A 36 11.55 -1.71 -13.56
N ILE A 37 12.66 -2.37 -13.25
CA ILE A 37 12.68 -3.81 -12.99
C ILE A 37 11.84 -4.07 -11.74
N ILE A 38 10.74 -4.80 -11.89
CA ILE A 38 9.97 -5.32 -10.76
C ILE A 38 10.87 -6.35 -10.06
N SER A 39 11.35 -6.01 -8.87
CA SER A 39 12.15 -6.90 -8.01
C SER A 39 11.20 -7.70 -7.11
N TYR A 40 11.38 -9.02 -7.03
CA TYR A 40 10.63 -9.89 -6.11
C TYR A 40 11.48 -10.13 -4.85
N ALA A 41 11.03 -9.69 -3.67
CA ALA A 41 11.78 -9.77 -2.41
C ALA A 41 11.19 -10.76 -1.38
N ASP A 42 10.41 -11.75 -1.80
CA ASP A 42 9.92 -12.81 -0.91
C ASP A 42 11.09 -13.56 -0.24
N ILE A 43 11.05 -13.74 1.10
CA ILE A 43 12.06 -14.46 1.88
C ILE A 43 11.54 -15.86 2.23
N TYR A 44 12.33 -16.86 1.87
CA TYR A 44 12.10 -18.27 2.13
C TYR A 44 13.10 -18.79 3.15
N LYS A 45 12.70 -19.82 3.91
CA LYS A 45 13.58 -20.60 4.78
C LYS A 45 13.54 -22.06 4.44
N TYR A 46 14.68 -22.72 4.54
CA TYR A 46 14.77 -24.17 4.66
C TYR A 46 15.71 -24.54 5.81
N VAL A 47 15.63 -25.80 6.24
CA VAL A 47 16.56 -26.38 7.21
C VAL A 47 17.35 -27.43 6.47
N ASP A 48 18.68 -27.35 6.52
CA ASP A 48 19.54 -28.36 5.90
C ASP A 48 19.63 -29.63 6.77
N ASP A 49 20.31 -30.66 6.26
CA ASP A 49 20.44 -31.95 6.95
C ASP A 49 21.18 -31.85 8.29
N ASN A 50 21.94 -30.77 8.50
CA ASN A 50 22.65 -30.48 9.76
C ASN A 50 21.79 -29.68 10.76
N GLY A 51 20.54 -29.36 10.41
CA GLY A 51 19.63 -28.58 11.25
C GLY A 51 19.83 -27.07 11.17
N VAL A 52 20.69 -26.57 10.27
CA VAL A 52 20.95 -25.14 10.13
C VAL A 52 19.82 -24.49 9.33
N THR A 53 19.29 -23.39 9.86
CA THR A 53 18.26 -22.59 9.21
C THR A 53 18.90 -21.64 8.19
N HIS A 54 18.50 -21.78 6.92
CA HIS A 54 18.93 -20.90 5.82
C HIS A 54 17.79 -19.97 5.41
N PHE A 55 18.11 -18.72 5.08
CA PHE A 55 17.18 -17.73 4.52
C PHE A 55 17.63 -17.32 3.12
N THR A 56 16.71 -17.25 2.16
CA THR A 56 17.05 -16.95 0.76
C THR A 56 15.91 -16.25 0.02
N ASN A 57 16.26 -15.49 -1.02
CA ASN A 57 15.34 -14.89 -1.98
C ASN A 57 15.14 -15.75 -3.24
N ILE A 58 15.77 -16.94 -3.33
CA ILE A 58 15.70 -17.83 -4.49
C ILE A 58 15.22 -19.21 -4.04
N THR A 59 14.17 -19.74 -4.68
CA THR A 59 13.69 -21.11 -4.42
C THR A 59 14.22 -22.07 -5.48
N LYS A 60 15.18 -22.94 -5.11
CA LYS A 60 15.65 -24.03 -5.97
C LYS A 60 15.41 -25.38 -5.28
N GLY A 61 14.19 -25.91 -5.41
CA GLY A 61 13.87 -27.28 -4.98
C GLY A 61 12.76 -27.41 -3.94
N LYS A 62 12.66 -28.61 -3.35
CA LYS A 62 11.69 -28.96 -2.29
C LYS A 62 12.29 -28.61 -0.91
N GLY A 63 11.45 -28.27 0.07
CA GLY A 63 11.89 -27.98 1.46
C GLY A 63 11.95 -26.49 1.83
N TYR A 64 11.67 -25.58 0.89
CA TYR A 64 11.57 -24.15 1.16
C TYR A 64 10.19 -23.79 1.69
N ARG A 65 10.14 -23.06 2.81
CA ARG A 65 8.93 -22.47 3.38
C ARG A 65 9.05 -20.96 3.32
N LYS A 66 8.14 -20.30 2.61
CA LYS A 66 8.02 -18.84 2.60
C LYS A 66 7.74 -18.35 4.03
N ILE A 67 8.51 -17.39 4.53
CA ILE A 67 8.30 -16.83 5.87
C ILE A 67 7.84 -15.38 5.79
N ILE A 68 8.41 -14.61 4.86
CA ILE A 68 8.07 -13.21 4.66
C ILE A 68 7.71 -13.07 3.18
N SER A 69 6.50 -12.60 2.91
CA SER A 69 6.12 -12.19 1.57
C SER A 69 6.04 -10.68 1.54
N GLU A 70 6.60 -10.10 0.49
CA GLU A 70 6.60 -8.65 0.25
C GLU A 70 5.18 -8.10 0.13
N ASN A 71 4.21 -8.95 -0.21
CA ASN A 71 2.81 -8.60 -0.37
C ASN A 71 1.87 -9.50 0.46
N LYS A 72 2.14 -9.65 1.77
CA LYS A 72 1.15 -10.23 2.68
C LYS A 72 0.07 -9.20 3.04
N THR A 73 -0.64 -8.69 2.04
CA THR A 73 -1.95 -8.11 2.28
C THR A 73 -2.79 -9.24 2.86
N ARG A 74 -3.17 -9.17 4.15
CA ARG A 74 -4.11 -10.15 4.73
C ARG A 74 -5.32 -10.22 3.79
N SER A 75 -5.73 -11.43 3.45
CA SER A 75 -6.87 -11.60 2.55
C SER A 75 -8.09 -10.96 3.21
N LYS A 76 -9.00 -10.38 2.42
CA LYS A 76 -10.28 -9.86 2.94
C LYS A 76 -11.02 -10.91 3.80
N LYS A 77 -10.84 -12.19 3.46
CA LYS A 77 -11.35 -13.35 4.20
C LYS A 77 -10.77 -13.48 5.62
N ASP A 78 -9.52 -13.07 5.85
CA ASP A 78 -8.90 -13.10 7.17
C ASP A 78 -9.55 -12.08 8.11
N TYR A 79 -9.92 -10.91 7.57
CA TYR A 79 -10.63 -9.88 8.33
C TYR A 79 -12.09 -10.25 8.59
N ASP A 80 -12.78 -10.92 7.67
CA ASP A 80 -14.18 -11.32 7.88
C ASP A 80 -14.36 -12.20 9.13
N ARG A 81 -13.39 -13.09 9.41
CA ARG A 81 -13.41 -13.89 10.64
C ARG A 81 -13.31 -13.01 11.88
N ILE A 82 -12.40 -12.03 11.88
CA ILE A 82 -12.22 -11.08 12.99
C ILE A 82 -13.51 -10.27 13.17
N ILE A 83 -14.00 -9.67 12.09
CA ILE A 83 -15.20 -8.82 12.09
C ILE A 83 -16.41 -9.60 12.61
N THR A 84 -16.63 -10.83 12.16
CA THR A 84 -17.75 -11.67 12.61
C THR A 84 -17.64 -11.98 14.10
N GLY A 85 -16.42 -12.30 14.58
CA GLY A 85 -16.18 -12.54 16.00
C GLY A 85 -16.45 -11.31 16.88
N LYS A 86 -15.92 -10.14 16.48
CA LYS A 86 -16.11 -8.89 17.24
C LYS A 86 -17.55 -8.37 17.14
N SER A 87 -18.19 -8.52 15.98
CA SER A 87 -19.62 -8.23 15.75
C SER A 87 -20.50 -8.96 16.77
N SER A 88 -20.36 -10.28 16.87
CA SER A 88 -21.13 -11.09 17.82
C SER A 88 -20.86 -10.69 19.28
N LYS A 89 -19.60 -10.39 19.62
CA LYS A 89 -19.19 -9.99 20.97
C LYS A 89 -19.80 -8.64 21.39
N TYR A 90 -19.78 -7.65 20.50
CA TYR A 90 -20.19 -6.28 20.80
C TYR A 90 -21.60 -5.92 20.31
N LYS A 91 -22.30 -6.87 19.69
CA LYS A 91 -23.67 -6.72 19.13
C LYS A 91 -23.78 -5.58 18.12
N ILE A 92 -22.76 -5.42 17.28
CA ILE A 92 -22.74 -4.47 16.16
C ILE A 92 -22.84 -5.24 14.86
N GLU A 93 -23.69 -4.79 13.92
CA GLU A 93 -23.84 -5.47 12.64
C GLU A 93 -22.50 -5.53 11.87
N PRO A 94 -22.10 -6.71 11.32
CA PRO A 94 -20.83 -6.83 10.59
C PRO A 94 -20.71 -5.86 9.42
N ALA A 95 -21.84 -5.50 8.79
CA ALA A 95 -21.88 -4.57 7.67
C ALA A 95 -21.40 -3.17 8.07
N ILE A 96 -21.77 -2.71 9.28
CA ILE A 96 -21.32 -1.41 9.81
C ILE A 96 -19.81 -1.41 10.02
N ILE A 97 -19.26 -2.46 10.64
CA ILE A 97 -17.82 -2.58 10.88
C ILE A 97 -17.05 -2.55 9.54
N ARG A 98 -17.54 -3.30 8.53
CA ARG A 98 -16.95 -3.28 7.18
C ARG A 98 -17.02 -1.91 6.52
N ALA A 99 -18.15 -1.22 6.66
CA ALA A 99 -18.35 0.11 6.09
C ALA A 99 -17.36 1.12 6.71
N VAL A 100 -17.21 1.10 8.04
CA VAL A 100 -16.24 1.95 8.75
C VAL A 100 -14.81 1.64 8.31
N ILE A 101 -14.36 0.38 8.33
CA ILE A 101 -13.00 0.03 7.88
C ILE A 101 -12.73 0.51 6.45
N THR A 102 -13.74 0.37 5.57
CA THR A 102 -13.63 0.82 4.18
C THR A 102 -13.49 2.33 4.08
N ALA A 103 -14.32 3.08 4.82
CA ALA A 103 -14.29 4.54 4.83
C ALA A 103 -13.02 5.12 5.45
N GLU A 104 -12.50 4.47 6.50
CA GLU A 104 -11.39 5.01 7.31
C GLU A 104 -10.02 4.71 6.69
N SER A 105 -9.79 3.49 6.19
CA SER A 105 -8.46 3.05 5.75
C SER A 105 -8.43 2.37 4.40
N ASN A 106 -9.59 2.11 3.80
CA ASN A 106 -9.73 1.23 2.65
C ASN A 106 -8.97 -0.10 2.85
N TRP A 107 -9.12 -0.72 4.03
CA TRP A 107 -8.52 -2.00 4.40
C TRP A 107 -6.99 -2.01 4.55
N ASN A 108 -6.37 -0.84 4.73
CA ASN A 108 -4.93 -0.73 5.00
C ASN A 108 -4.65 -0.76 6.52
N PRO A 109 -4.09 -1.84 7.08
CA PRO A 109 -3.79 -1.91 8.52
C PRO A 109 -2.61 -1.03 8.92
N GLY A 110 -1.78 -0.60 7.97
CA GLY A 110 -0.67 0.34 8.16
C GLY A 110 -1.07 1.82 8.01
N ALA A 111 -2.36 2.13 7.84
CA ALA A 111 -2.81 3.49 7.60
C ALA A 111 -2.51 4.41 8.80
N VAL A 112 -1.93 5.58 8.52
CA VAL A 112 -1.74 6.67 9.49
C VAL A 112 -2.21 7.96 8.85
N SER A 113 -3.17 8.65 9.46
CA SER A 113 -3.62 9.95 8.96
C SER A 113 -2.68 11.08 9.36
N ASN A 114 -2.79 12.23 8.69
CA ASN A 114 -2.04 13.46 9.04
C ASN A 114 -2.29 13.95 10.48
N ARG A 115 -3.39 13.53 11.10
CA ARG A 115 -3.74 13.87 12.49
C ARG A 115 -3.31 12.79 13.49
N GLY A 116 -2.73 11.70 13.01
CA GLY A 116 -2.21 10.62 13.86
C GLY A 116 -3.21 9.50 14.17
N ALA A 117 -4.33 9.41 13.47
CA ALA A 117 -5.22 8.25 13.57
C ALA A 117 -4.59 7.01 12.91
N ILE A 118 -4.75 5.83 13.50
CA ILE A 118 -3.95 4.63 13.18
C ILE A 118 -4.81 3.41 12.86
N GLY A 119 -4.41 2.66 11.83
CA GLY A 119 -4.89 1.34 11.50
C GLY A 119 -6.23 1.31 10.77
N LEU A 120 -6.86 0.13 10.78
CA LEU A 120 -8.02 -0.18 9.94
C LEU A 120 -9.24 0.71 10.19
N MET A 121 -9.52 1.00 11.47
CA MET A 121 -10.64 1.83 11.91
C MET A 121 -10.21 3.24 12.34
N GLN A 122 -8.98 3.64 11.98
CA GLN A 122 -8.41 4.97 12.25
C GLN A 122 -8.64 5.44 13.71
N LEU A 123 -8.15 4.66 14.68
CA LEU A 123 -8.22 5.05 16.08
C LEU A 123 -7.19 6.13 16.38
N MET A 124 -7.61 7.22 17.02
CA MET A 124 -6.68 8.17 17.62
C MET A 124 -5.93 7.49 18.78
N PRO A 125 -4.67 7.86 19.08
CA PRO A 125 -3.87 7.18 20.10
C PRO A 125 -4.52 7.18 21.49
N SER A 126 -5.21 8.26 21.86
CA SER A 126 -5.99 8.32 23.10
C SER A 126 -7.14 7.31 23.10
N THR A 127 -7.93 7.27 22.02
CA THR A 127 -9.03 6.31 21.86
C THR A 127 -8.53 4.87 21.85
N ALA A 128 -7.40 4.59 21.20
CA ALA A 128 -6.78 3.26 21.22
C ALA A 128 -6.45 2.83 22.66
N LYS A 129 -5.88 3.73 23.46
CA LYS A 129 -5.58 3.49 24.88
C LYS A 129 -6.86 3.24 25.70
N ASP A 130 -7.87 4.08 25.58
CA ASP A 130 -9.13 3.95 26.31
C ASP A 130 -9.84 2.65 25.94
N MET A 131 -9.74 2.27 24.67
CA MET A 131 -10.24 1.02 24.13
C MET A 131 -9.21 -0.10 24.20
N GLN A 132 -8.26 -0.09 25.14
CA GLN A 132 -7.37 -1.22 25.46
C GLN A 132 -6.68 -1.87 24.24
N VAL A 133 -6.31 -1.06 23.24
CA VAL A 133 -5.54 -1.47 22.07
C VAL A 133 -4.07 -1.21 22.36
N ILE A 134 -3.27 -2.27 22.38
CA ILE A 134 -1.83 -2.20 22.65
C ILE A 134 -1.10 -1.87 21.35
N ASN A 135 -1.45 -2.58 20.27
CA ASN A 135 -0.91 -2.37 18.93
C ASN A 135 -2.01 -1.96 17.94
N PRO A 136 -2.17 -0.67 17.62
CA PRO A 136 -3.19 -0.22 16.68
C PRO A 136 -2.91 -0.61 15.22
N PHE A 137 -1.71 -1.12 14.90
CA PHE A 137 -1.41 -1.71 13.59
C PHE A 137 -1.77 -3.20 13.52
N ASP A 138 -2.02 -3.87 14.66
CA ASP A 138 -2.57 -5.21 14.62
C ASP A 138 -4.06 -5.14 14.26
N PRO A 139 -4.49 -5.80 13.17
CA PRO A 139 -5.88 -5.75 12.74
C PRO A 139 -6.89 -6.28 13.75
N GLU A 140 -6.53 -7.30 14.53
CA GLU A 140 -7.47 -7.89 15.48
C GLU A 140 -7.72 -6.95 16.66
N GLU A 141 -6.65 -6.37 17.21
CA GLU A 141 -6.76 -5.36 18.26
C GLU A 141 -7.45 -4.08 17.76
N ASN A 142 -7.09 -3.59 16.57
CA ASN A 142 -7.68 -2.37 16.01
C ASN A 142 -9.18 -2.52 15.71
N ILE A 143 -9.59 -3.63 15.10
CA ILE A 143 -11.01 -3.92 14.83
C ILE A 143 -11.77 -4.11 16.15
N GLU A 144 -11.19 -4.79 17.14
CA GLU A 144 -11.81 -4.94 18.45
C GLU A 144 -12.00 -3.60 19.15
N GLY A 145 -10.95 -2.77 19.21
CA GLY A 145 -10.99 -1.45 19.81
C GLY A 145 -12.01 -0.53 19.12
N GLY A 146 -12.00 -0.49 17.79
CA GLY A 146 -12.94 0.33 17.02
C GLY A 146 -14.38 -0.16 17.13
N THR A 147 -14.63 -1.48 17.13
CA THR A 147 -15.97 -2.02 17.32
C THR A 147 -16.50 -1.74 18.74
N ARG A 148 -15.65 -1.86 19.76
CA ARG A 148 -15.99 -1.49 21.13
C ARG A 148 -16.29 0.01 21.24
N TYR A 149 -15.52 0.86 20.56
CA TYR A 149 -15.77 2.30 20.51
C TYR A 149 -17.12 2.63 19.85
N LEU A 150 -17.43 2.01 18.70
CA LEU A 150 -18.74 2.16 18.07
C LEU A 150 -19.88 1.77 19.02
N ARG A 151 -19.71 0.68 19.78
CA ARG A 151 -20.69 0.26 20.78
C ARG A 151 -20.83 1.23 21.94
N HIS A 152 -19.78 1.96 22.29
CA HIS A 152 -19.86 3.00 23.31
C HIS A 152 -20.68 4.22 22.82
N LEU A 153 -20.70 4.49 21.52
CA LEU A 153 -21.42 5.61 20.91
C LEU A 153 -22.90 5.32 20.57
N LEU A 154 -23.31 4.03 20.54
CA LEU A 154 -24.63 3.55 20.13
C LEU A 154 -25.40 2.88 21.29
#